data_AF-A0A0K3BU02-F1
#
_entry.id   AF-A0A0K3BU02-F1
#
_cell.length_a   1.000
_cell.length_b   1.000
_cell.length_c   1.000
_cell.angle_alpha   90.00
_cell.angle_beta   90.00
_cell.angle_gamma   90.00
#
_symmetry.space_group_name_H-M   'P 1'
#
loop_
_entity.id
_entity.type
_entity.pdbx_description
1 polymer ?
#
loop_
_entity_poly.entity_id
_entity_poly.type
_entity_poly.pdbx_seq_one_letter_code
_entity_poly.pdbx_strand_id
1 'polypeptide(L)'
;MRWMTEGHAYFLSCLAMVSDAEIGGPSLLPGWTGKHLLSHVGHNARALSRLATWARTGQPTPMYASAGARVEEIESGAAWPVPRLRAFVEEEQEHLTAALDRLTDTMWQTEVVTAQGRTVPATTIPWLRSREVWIHACDLPSEGDFTAFPPDFLDALIEDVLTRLATQGIERPLVDGPAADLARWLTGRGESPLLHTPTGEPLPALSPWL
;
A
#
# COMPACT_ATOMS: atom_id res chain seq x y z
N MET A 1 6.67 6.00 -13.10
CA MET A 1 6.83 5.46 -11.73
C MET A 1 6.92 6.57 -10.65
N ARG A 2 6.51 7.82 -10.95
CA ARG A 2 6.63 8.98 -10.05
C ARG A 2 6.05 8.76 -8.65
N TRP A 3 4.76 8.36 -8.57
CA TRP A 3 4.08 8.12 -7.30
C TRP A 3 4.75 7.07 -6.42
N MET A 4 5.40 6.06 -7.02
CA MET A 4 6.11 5.02 -6.27
C MET A 4 7.35 5.60 -5.59
N THR A 5 8.13 6.40 -6.31
CA THR A 5 9.35 7.04 -5.79
C THR A 5 9.01 8.09 -4.74
N GLU A 6 8.08 8.99 -5.04
CA GLU A 6 7.64 10.04 -4.10
C GLU A 6 6.99 9.45 -2.85
N GLY A 7 6.15 8.42 -3.01
CA GLY A 7 5.49 7.77 -1.88
C GLY A 7 6.46 7.01 -0.99
N HIS A 8 7.49 6.38 -1.56
CA HIS A 8 8.54 5.76 -0.75
C HIS A 8 9.35 6.82 0.02
N ALA A 9 9.70 7.94 -0.62
CA ALA A 9 10.37 9.04 0.07
C ALA A 9 9.50 9.62 1.21
N TYR A 10 8.20 9.78 0.97
CA TYR A 10 7.26 10.22 2.00
C TYR A 10 7.17 9.22 3.17
N PHE A 11 7.06 7.93 2.86
CA PHE A 11 7.07 6.86 3.86
C PHE A 11 8.34 6.90 4.73
N LEU A 12 9.52 7.01 4.12
CA LEU A 12 10.79 7.12 4.85
C LEU A 12 10.85 8.39 5.71
N SER A 13 10.30 9.51 5.23
CA SER A 13 10.25 10.74 6.02
C SER A 13 9.38 10.60 7.26
N CYS A 14 8.22 9.93 7.16
CA CYS A 14 7.36 9.61 8.30
C CYS A 14 8.06 8.65 9.26
N LEU A 15 8.67 7.59 8.72
CA LEU A 15 9.39 6.58 9.50
C LEU A 15 10.60 7.16 10.26
N ALA A 16 11.27 8.17 9.71
CA ALA A 16 12.37 8.86 10.37
C ALA A 16 11.94 9.67 11.61
N MET A 17 10.66 10.07 11.69
CA MET A 17 10.10 10.79 12.83
C MET A 17 9.69 9.86 13.99
N VAL A 18 9.63 8.55 13.75
CA VAL A 18 9.22 7.56 14.75
C VAL A 18 10.45 6.92 15.39
N SER A 19 10.52 6.88 16.70
CA SER A 19 11.60 6.21 17.44
C SER A 19 11.50 4.68 17.33
N ASP A 20 12.61 3.98 17.55
CA ASP A 20 12.60 2.50 17.58
C ASP A 20 11.70 1.93 18.70
N ALA A 21 11.55 2.66 19.81
CA ALA A 21 10.65 2.27 20.88
C ALA A 21 9.18 2.33 20.43
N GLU A 22 8.78 3.37 19.71
CA GLU A 22 7.43 3.51 19.16
C GLU A 22 7.13 2.47 18.08
N ILE A 23 8.10 2.16 17.21
CA ILE A 23 7.97 1.06 16.23
C ILE A 23 7.74 -0.30 16.92
N GLY A 24 8.31 -0.50 18.11
CA GLY A 24 8.07 -1.69 18.93
C GLY A 24 6.63 -1.79 19.46
N GLY A 25 5.91 -0.67 19.55
CA GLY A 25 4.54 -0.57 20.00
C GLY A 25 3.49 -0.74 18.90
N PRO A 26 2.20 -0.51 19.21
CA PRO A 26 1.12 -0.54 18.25
C PRO A 26 1.32 0.44 17.08
N SER A 27 0.97 0.00 15.88
CA SER A 27 0.71 0.89 14.74
C SER A 27 -0.72 1.45 14.82
N LEU A 28 -1.11 2.28 13.85
CA LEU A 28 -2.50 2.74 13.74
C LEU A 28 -3.44 1.69 13.11
N LEU A 29 -2.89 0.59 12.58
CA LEU A 29 -3.69 -0.55 12.12
C LEU A 29 -4.07 -1.48 13.28
N PRO A 30 -5.35 -1.88 13.38
CA PRO A 30 -5.82 -2.78 14.44
C PRO A 30 -5.04 -4.10 14.47
N GLY A 31 -4.48 -4.41 15.65
CA GLY A 31 -3.76 -5.67 15.89
C GLY A 31 -2.33 -5.72 15.35
N TRP A 32 -1.83 -4.66 14.71
CA TRP A 32 -0.48 -4.61 14.16
C TRP A 32 0.43 -3.71 14.99
N THR A 33 1.65 -4.16 15.26
CA THR A 33 2.72 -3.28 15.75
C THR A 33 3.41 -2.56 14.60
N GLY A 34 4.18 -1.50 14.89
CA GLY A 34 5.03 -0.88 13.88
C GLY A 34 5.97 -1.88 13.21
N LYS A 35 6.44 -2.90 13.94
CA LYS A 35 7.25 -3.99 13.37
C LYS A 35 6.50 -4.82 12.33
N HIS A 36 5.22 -5.13 12.56
CA HIS A 36 4.39 -5.84 11.57
C HIS A 36 4.20 -4.98 10.31
N LEU A 37 3.97 -3.67 10.49
CA LEU A 37 3.83 -2.74 9.39
C LEU A 37 5.10 -2.66 8.52
N LEU A 38 6.29 -2.51 9.14
CA LEU A 38 7.56 -2.48 8.40
C LEU A 38 7.84 -3.80 7.70
N SER A 39 7.57 -4.93 8.37
CA SER A 39 7.72 -6.26 7.80
C SER A 39 6.84 -6.40 6.54
N HIS A 40 5.56 -6.05 6.64
CA HIS A 40 4.63 -6.07 5.51
C HIS A 40 5.07 -5.15 4.36
N VAL A 41 5.46 -3.90 4.63
CA VAL A 41 5.89 -2.96 3.59
C VAL A 41 7.14 -3.47 2.85
N GLY A 42 8.12 -4.05 3.55
CA GLY A 42 9.29 -4.66 2.92
C GLY A 42 8.92 -5.92 2.10
N HIS A 43 8.12 -6.82 2.68
CA HIS A 43 7.65 -8.03 1.99
C HIS A 43 6.75 -7.74 0.78
N ASN A 44 5.99 -6.64 0.81
CA ASN A 44 5.23 -6.16 -0.35
C ASN A 44 6.17 -5.80 -1.51
N ALA A 45 7.25 -5.06 -1.26
CA ALA A 45 8.24 -4.74 -2.31
C ALA A 45 8.90 -6.00 -2.88
N ARG A 46 9.26 -6.95 -2.00
CA ARG A 46 9.77 -8.25 -2.40
C ARG A 46 8.79 -9.02 -3.28
N ALA A 47 7.52 -9.06 -2.88
CA ALA A 47 6.46 -9.74 -3.61
C ALA A 47 6.21 -9.11 -4.99
N LEU A 48 6.28 -7.79 -5.11
CA LEU A 48 6.19 -7.10 -6.40
C LEU A 48 7.43 -7.33 -7.27
N SER A 49 8.61 -7.51 -6.66
CA SER A 49 9.83 -7.89 -7.39
C SER A 49 9.74 -9.31 -7.99
N ARG A 50 8.98 -10.22 -7.34
CA ARG A 50 8.63 -11.53 -7.91
C ARG A 50 7.79 -11.37 -9.17
N LEU A 51 6.81 -10.46 -9.19
CA LEU A 51 6.02 -10.15 -10.40
C LEU A 51 6.85 -9.52 -11.52
N ALA A 52 7.76 -8.60 -11.20
CA ALA A 52 8.69 -8.06 -12.20
C ALA A 52 9.59 -9.17 -12.79
N THR A 53 10.02 -10.13 -11.95
CA THR A 53 10.78 -11.29 -12.42
C THR A 53 9.95 -12.19 -13.34
N TRP A 54 8.67 -12.42 -13.02
CA TRP A 54 7.76 -13.11 -13.92
C TRP A 54 7.62 -12.37 -15.25
N ALA A 55 7.31 -11.07 -15.22
CA ALA A 55 7.14 -10.25 -16.41
C ALA A 55 8.34 -10.31 -17.37
N ARG A 56 9.55 -10.33 -16.80
CA ARG A 56 10.82 -10.42 -17.54
C ARG A 56 11.10 -11.80 -18.13
N THR A 57 10.81 -12.87 -17.38
CA THR A 57 11.22 -14.24 -17.75
C THR A 57 10.12 -15.03 -18.46
N GLY A 58 8.87 -14.57 -18.37
CA GLY A 58 7.69 -15.34 -18.78
C GLY A 58 7.37 -16.52 -17.86
N GLN A 59 8.15 -16.75 -16.80
CA GLN A 59 7.96 -17.87 -15.88
C GLN A 59 7.17 -17.43 -14.64
N PRO A 60 6.02 -18.09 -14.33
CA PRO A 60 5.20 -17.72 -13.18
C PRO A 60 5.98 -17.69 -11.87
N THR A 61 6.04 -16.49 -11.28
CA THR A 61 6.67 -16.26 -9.97
C THR A 61 5.66 -15.47 -9.12
N PRO A 62 4.76 -16.15 -8.38
CA PRO A 62 3.67 -15.49 -7.68
C PRO A 62 4.16 -14.55 -6.58
N MET A 63 3.33 -13.55 -6.23
CA MET A 63 3.63 -12.62 -5.12
C MET A 63 3.93 -13.35 -3.82
N TYR A 64 3.14 -14.37 -3.50
CA TYR A 64 3.28 -15.23 -2.32
C TYR A 64 2.98 -16.67 -2.73
N ALA A 65 3.61 -17.65 -2.06
CA ALA A 65 3.33 -19.07 -2.31
C ALA A 65 1.90 -19.47 -1.90
N SER A 66 1.37 -18.84 -0.86
CA SER A 66 0.00 -19.00 -0.38
C SER A 66 -0.38 -17.83 0.54
N ALA A 67 -1.66 -17.74 0.92
CA ALA A 67 -2.09 -16.78 1.94
C ALA A 67 -1.40 -17.02 3.29
N GLY A 68 -1.17 -18.29 3.67
CA GLY A 68 -0.42 -18.64 4.89
C GLY A 68 1.04 -18.22 4.82
N ALA A 69 1.70 -18.38 3.66
CA ALA A 69 3.08 -17.95 3.46
C ALA A 69 3.24 -16.44 3.58
N ARG A 70 2.25 -15.65 3.14
CA ARG A 70 2.25 -14.19 3.36
C ARG A 70 2.25 -13.86 4.85
N VAL A 71 1.38 -14.50 5.62
CA VAL A 71 1.28 -14.27 7.07
C VAL A 71 2.60 -14.66 7.74
N GLU A 72 3.13 -15.84 7.42
CA GLU A 72 4.41 -16.32 7.98
C GLU A 72 5.59 -15.40 7.66
N GLU A 73 5.68 -14.88 6.42
CA GLU A 73 6.67 -13.88 6.04
C GLU A 73 6.56 -12.62 6.92
N ILE A 74 5.35 -12.09 7.12
CA ILE A 74 5.11 -10.90 7.95
C ILE A 74 5.48 -11.15 9.41
N GLU A 75 5.00 -12.24 10.01
CA GLU A 75 5.26 -12.61 11.41
C GLU A 75 6.77 -12.83 11.65
N SER A 76 7.43 -13.56 10.75
CA SER A 76 8.86 -13.83 10.83
C SER A 76 9.69 -12.54 10.75
N GLY A 77 9.32 -11.63 9.84
CA GLY A 77 9.97 -10.33 9.75
C GLY A 77 9.69 -9.44 10.97
N ALA A 78 8.46 -9.47 11.50
CA ALA A 78 8.08 -8.72 12.69
C ALA A 78 8.87 -9.14 13.94
N ALA A 79 9.46 -10.35 13.95
CA ALA A 79 10.36 -10.81 15.01
C ALA A 79 11.76 -10.15 14.97
N TRP A 80 12.19 -9.57 13.85
CA TRP A 80 13.53 -8.97 13.70
C TRP A 80 13.72 -7.70 14.55
N PRO A 81 14.98 -7.30 14.86
CA PRO A 81 15.26 -6.00 15.47
C PRO A 81 14.78 -4.83 14.58
N VAL A 82 14.33 -3.72 15.20
CA VAL A 82 13.84 -2.54 14.45
C VAL A 82 14.86 -2.00 13.45
N PRO A 83 16.18 -1.88 13.77
CA PRO A 83 17.16 -1.44 12.78
C PRO A 83 17.23 -2.34 11.54
N ARG A 84 17.02 -3.66 11.71
CA ARG A 84 16.95 -4.59 10.57
C ARG A 84 15.72 -4.31 9.70
N LEU A 85 14.57 -4.06 10.31
CA LEU A 85 13.32 -3.76 9.60
C LEU A 85 13.39 -2.45 8.81
N ARG A 86 14.03 -1.42 9.36
CA ARG A 86 14.27 -0.15 8.64
C ARG A 86 15.11 -0.38 7.38
N ALA A 87 16.28 -1.01 7.55
CA ALA A 87 17.15 -1.36 6.43
C ALA A 87 16.44 -2.27 5.41
N PHE A 88 15.63 -3.22 5.89
CA PHE A 88 14.88 -4.14 5.04
C PHE A 88 13.90 -3.43 4.10
N VAL A 89 13.20 -2.40 4.58
CA VAL A 89 12.27 -1.62 3.74
C VAL A 89 12.99 -0.89 2.61
N GLU A 90 14.17 -0.33 2.90
CA GLU A 90 15.02 0.35 1.90
C GLU A 90 15.59 -0.65 0.89
N GLU A 91 16.22 -1.73 1.38
CA GLU A 91 16.81 -2.81 0.55
C GLU A 91 15.79 -3.37 -0.45
N GLU A 92 14.57 -3.69 -0.01
CA GLU A 92 13.57 -4.28 -0.90
C GLU A 92 12.97 -3.26 -1.87
N GLN A 93 12.93 -1.97 -1.52
CA GLN A 93 12.57 -0.93 -2.47
C GLN A 93 13.63 -0.78 -3.56
N GLU A 94 14.92 -0.82 -3.21
CA GLU A 94 16.01 -0.79 -4.17
C GLU A 94 15.97 -2.01 -5.10
N HIS A 95 15.75 -3.20 -4.54
CA HIS A 95 15.57 -4.43 -5.31
C HIS A 95 14.39 -4.34 -6.29
N LEU A 96 13.25 -3.80 -5.84
CA LEU A 96 12.09 -3.60 -6.70
C LEU A 96 12.40 -2.62 -7.82
N THR A 97 13.03 -1.48 -7.51
CA THR A 97 13.40 -0.46 -8.51
C THR A 97 14.32 -1.07 -9.57
N ALA A 98 15.39 -1.74 -9.16
CA ALA A 98 16.29 -2.43 -10.07
C ALA A 98 15.61 -3.57 -10.87
N ALA A 99 14.57 -4.21 -10.32
CA ALA A 99 13.79 -5.21 -11.05
C ALA A 99 12.93 -4.60 -12.15
N LEU A 100 12.29 -3.47 -11.87
CA LEU A 100 11.45 -2.75 -12.83
C LEU A 100 12.28 -2.09 -13.94
N ASP A 101 13.46 -1.56 -13.63
CA ASP A 101 14.38 -0.94 -14.60
C ASP A 101 14.90 -1.93 -15.67
N ARG A 102 14.78 -3.24 -15.43
CA ARG A 102 15.16 -4.29 -16.38
C ARG A 102 14.03 -4.71 -17.33
N LEU A 103 12.82 -4.16 -17.17
CA LEU A 103 11.69 -4.49 -18.03
C LEU A 103 11.72 -3.63 -19.29
N THR A 104 11.62 -4.28 -20.45
CA THR A 104 11.42 -3.62 -21.74
C THR A 104 9.94 -3.30 -21.97
N ASP A 105 9.63 -2.45 -22.95
CA ASP A 105 8.24 -2.06 -23.29
C ASP A 105 7.32 -3.27 -23.50
N THR A 106 7.81 -4.33 -24.14
CA THR A 106 7.05 -5.58 -24.32
C THR A 106 6.86 -6.33 -23.00
N MET A 107 7.90 -6.41 -22.15
CA MET A 107 7.81 -7.11 -20.86
C MET A 107 6.84 -6.42 -19.90
N TRP A 108 6.69 -5.09 -20.01
CA TRP A 108 5.69 -4.35 -19.25
C TRP A 108 4.25 -4.77 -19.57
N GLN A 109 4.00 -5.28 -20.77
CA GLN A 109 2.69 -5.80 -21.17
C GLN A 109 2.45 -7.26 -20.77
N THR A 110 3.45 -7.96 -20.22
CA THR A 110 3.29 -9.33 -19.75
C THR A 110 2.24 -9.39 -18.65
N GLU A 111 1.29 -10.32 -18.79
CA GLU A 111 0.29 -10.58 -17.76
C GLU A 111 0.89 -11.29 -16.55
N VAL A 112 0.57 -10.77 -15.37
CA VAL A 112 0.95 -11.30 -14.06
C VAL A 112 -0.27 -11.40 -13.17
N VAL A 113 -0.20 -12.24 -12.14
CA VAL A 113 -1.33 -12.46 -11.21
C VAL A 113 -1.05 -11.83 -9.86
N THR A 114 -1.90 -10.89 -9.45
CA THR A 114 -1.84 -10.25 -8.12
C THR A 114 -2.19 -11.23 -7.00
N ALA A 115 -1.87 -10.87 -5.75
CA ALA A 115 -2.23 -11.67 -4.58
C ALA A 115 -3.75 -11.92 -4.44
N GLN A 116 -4.59 -11.08 -5.04
CA GLN A 116 -6.05 -11.24 -5.07
C GLN A 116 -6.55 -12.09 -6.26
N GLY A 117 -5.64 -12.70 -7.03
CA GLY A 117 -5.99 -13.56 -8.18
C GLY A 117 -6.34 -12.80 -9.46
N ARG A 118 -6.22 -11.47 -9.49
CA ARG A 118 -6.46 -10.68 -10.71
C ARG A 118 -5.28 -10.81 -11.66
N THR A 119 -5.56 -11.18 -12.91
CA THR A 119 -4.61 -11.08 -14.04
C THR A 119 -4.54 -9.64 -14.52
N VAL A 120 -3.35 -9.05 -14.51
CA VAL A 120 -3.10 -7.65 -14.88
C VAL A 120 -1.77 -7.53 -15.63
N PRO A 121 -1.58 -6.52 -16.49
CA PRO A 121 -0.26 -6.26 -17.07
C PRO A 121 0.73 -5.81 -15.99
N ALA A 122 2.02 -6.12 -16.19
CA ALA A 122 3.09 -5.72 -15.28
C ALA A 122 3.19 -4.19 -15.08
N THR A 123 2.66 -3.39 -16.02
CA THR A 123 2.48 -1.92 -15.85
C THR A 123 1.67 -1.54 -14.60
N THR A 124 0.93 -2.47 -14.00
CA THR A 124 0.16 -2.26 -12.77
C THR A 124 1.06 -2.28 -11.52
N ILE A 125 2.26 -2.89 -11.57
CA ILE A 125 3.13 -3.06 -10.40
C ILE A 125 3.47 -1.73 -9.69
N PRO A 126 3.86 -0.65 -10.39
CA PRO A 126 4.11 0.64 -9.74
C PRO A 126 2.89 1.20 -9.01
N TRP A 127 1.67 0.99 -9.53
CA TRP A 127 0.43 1.42 -8.87
C TRP A 127 0.21 0.66 -7.56
N LEU A 128 0.36 -0.68 -7.60
CA LEU A 128 0.24 -1.52 -6.42
C LEU A 128 1.22 -1.08 -5.32
N ARG A 129 2.48 -0.80 -5.68
CA ARG A 129 3.48 -0.30 -4.73
C ARG A 129 3.13 1.08 -4.19
N SER A 130 2.69 1.99 -5.05
CA SER A 130 2.41 3.39 -4.67
C SER A 130 1.36 3.46 -3.57
N ARG A 131 0.25 2.74 -3.70
CA ARG A 131 -0.79 2.65 -2.68
C ARG A 131 -0.24 2.21 -1.33
N GLU A 132 0.60 1.18 -1.32
CA GLU A 132 1.15 0.61 -0.09
C GLU A 132 2.03 1.63 0.65
N VAL A 133 2.94 2.31 -0.05
CA VAL A 133 3.85 3.26 0.61
C VAL A 133 3.17 4.56 1.03
N TRP A 134 2.25 5.10 0.22
CA TRP A 134 1.52 6.33 0.59
C TRP A 134 0.59 6.09 1.77
N ILE A 135 -0.20 5.02 1.71
CA ILE A 135 -1.22 4.74 2.73
C ILE A 135 -0.57 4.28 4.03
N HIS A 136 0.40 3.36 3.98
CA HIS A 136 1.06 2.88 5.19
C HIS A 136 1.99 3.91 5.85
N ALA A 137 2.33 5.02 5.16
CA ALA A 137 2.96 6.17 5.82
C ALA A 137 2.02 6.77 6.89
N CYS A 138 0.71 6.81 6.61
CA CYS A 138 -0.32 7.25 7.55
C CYS A 138 -0.69 6.18 8.60
N ASP A 139 -0.19 4.95 8.47
CA ASP A 139 -0.42 3.87 9.45
C ASP A 139 0.70 3.75 10.49
N LEU A 140 1.84 4.41 10.24
CA LEU A 140 2.90 4.60 11.23
C LEU A 140 2.39 5.46 12.39
N PRO A 141 2.89 5.27 13.63
CA PRO A 141 2.59 6.17 14.74
C PRO A 141 3.35 7.50 14.57
N SER A 142 3.00 8.25 13.52
CA SER A 142 3.62 9.49 13.08
C SER A 142 2.55 10.47 12.58
N GLU A 143 2.95 11.68 12.23
CA GLU A 143 2.06 12.71 11.67
C GLU A 143 1.79 12.53 10.15
N GLY A 144 1.82 11.28 9.66
CA GLY A 144 1.50 10.97 8.26
C GLY A 144 0.04 11.30 7.95
N ASP A 145 -0.23 12.01 6.86
CA ASP A 145 -1.55 12.54 6.54
C ASP A 145 -1.84 12.54 5.02
N PHE A 146 -3.08 12.22 4.66
CA PHE A 146 -3.56 12.19 3.27
C PHE A 146 -3.46 13.55 2.57
N THR A 147 -3.41 14.67 3.30
CA THR A 147 -3.20 16.01 2.75
C THR A 147 -1.81 16.21 2.13
N ALA A 148 -0.84 15.34 2.47
CA ALA A 148 0.48 15.33 1.84
C ALA A 148 0.50 14.60 0.49
N PHE A 149 -0.58 13.89 0.11
CA PHE A 149 -0.62 13.09 -1.11
C PHE A 149 -0.74 14.01 -2.34
N PRO A 150 -0.09 13.67 -3.47
CA PRO A 150 -0.28 14.40 -4.72
C PRO A 150 -1.76 14.41 -5.12
N PRO A 151 -2.34 15.56 -5.54
CA PRO A 151 -3.76 15.63 -5.89
C PRO A 151 -4.18 14.60 -6.95
N ASP A 152 -3.34 14.40 -7.97
CA ASP A 152 -3.58 13.41 -9.03
C ASP A 152 -3.49 11.96 -8.55
N PHE A 153 -2.70 11.69 -7.49
CA PHE A 153 -2.68 10.39 -6.83
C PHE A 153 -3.94 10.16 -6.00
N LEU A 154 -4.44 11.19 -5.29
CA LEU A 154 -5.69 11.10 -4.54
C LEU A 154 -6.86 10.76 -5.46
N ASP A 155 -6.98 11.45 -6.59
CA ASP A 155 -8.03 11.17 -7.58
C ASP A 155 -7.99 9.71 -8.07
N ALA A 156 -6.79 9.22 -8.42
CA ALA A 156 -6.60 7.84 -8.86
C ALA A 156 -6.88 6.80 -7.75
N LEU A 157 -6.51 7.12 -6.51
CA LEU A 157 -6.75 6.26 -5.36
C LEU A 157 -8.25 6.14 -5.05
N ILE A 158 -8.96 7.27 -5.04
CA ILE A 158 -10.40 7.32 -4.85
C ILE A 158 -11.09 6.45 -5.91
N GLU A 159 -10.73 6.62 -7.18
CA GLU A 159 -11.34 5.85 -8.27
C GLU A 159 -11.05 4.34 -8.16
N ASP A 160 -9.84 3.92 -7.77
CA ASP A 160 -9.50 2.49 -7.57
C ASP A 160 -10.32 1.88 -6.42
N VAL A 161 -10.47 2.60 -5.30
CA VAL A 161 -11.26 2.12 -4.17
C VAL A 161 -12.74 2.02 -4.55
N LEU A 162 -13.30 3.04 -5.20
CA LEU A 162 -14.69 3.04 -5.67
C LEU A 162 -14.96 1.93 -6.69
N THR A 163 -14.03 1.73 -7.65
CA THR A 163 -14.11 0.61 -8.60
C THR A 163 -14.14 -0.72 -7.85
N ARG A 164 -13.30 -0.89 -6.81
CA ARG A 164 -13.27 -2.11 -6.01
C ARG A 164 -14.56 -2.33 -5.22
N LEU A 165 -15.12 -1.29 -4.61
CA LEU A 165 -16.43 -1.37 -3.94
C LEU A 165 -17.53 -1.82 -4.91
N ALA A 166 -17.55 -1.28 -6.12
CA ALA A 166 -18.50 -1.69 -7.15
C ALA A 166 -18.36 -3.18 -7.52
N THR A 167 -17.13 -3.73 -7.60
CA THR A 167 -16.93 -5.18 -7.82
C THR A 167 -17.44 -6.06 -6.68
N GLN A 168 -17.63 -5.50 -5.49
CA GLN A 168 -18.20 -6.17 -4.32
C GLN A 168 -19.73 -5.97 -4.22
N GLY A 169 -20.34 -5.31 -5.20
CA GLY A 169 -21.77 -4.99 -5.19
C GLY A 169 -22.15 -3.88 -4.21
N ILE A 170 -21.17 -3.12 -3.71
CA ILE A 170 -21.40 -1.97 -2.83
C ILE A 170 -21.67 -0.76 -3.73
N GLU A 171 -22.80 -0.08 -3.51
CA GLU A 171 -23.16 1.12 -4.25
C GLU A 171 -22.14 2.25 -3.99
N ARG A 172 -21.87 3.07 -5.01
CA ARG A 172 -20.96 4.21 -4.88
C ARG A 172 -21.52 5.15 -3.80
N PRO A 173 -20.79 5.39 -2.71
CA PRO A 173 -21.25 6.31 -1.69
C PRO A 173 -21.32 7.72 -2.26
N LEU A 174 -22.44 8.41 -1.98
CA LEU A 174 -22.63 9.82 -2.30
C LEU A 174 -22.10 10.64 -1.11
N VAL A 175 -20.83 11.04 -1.20
CA VAL A 175 -20.14 11.78 -0.14
C VAL A 175 -19.31 12.89 -0.78
N ASP A 176 -19.51 14.11 -0.30
CA ASP A 176 -18.78 15.30 -0.73
C ASP A 176 -17.78 15.75 0.35
N GLY A 177 -16.65 16.31 -0.09
CA GLY A 177 -15.63 16.89 0.77
C GLY A 177 -14.25 16.91 0.10
N PRO A 178 -13.19 17.31 0.81
CA PRO A 178 -11.85 17.35 0.25
C PRO A 178 -11.35 15.94 -0.12
N ALA A 179 -10.56 15.85 -1.20
CA ALA A 179 -10.08 14.57 -1.73
C ALA A 179 -9.26 13.77 -0.71
N ALA A 180 -8.45 14.45 0.13
CA ALA A 180 -7.66 13.81 1.18
C ALA A 180 -8.55 13.12 2.23
N ASP A 181 -9.59 13.81 2.68
CA ASP A 181 -10.58 13.28 3.63
C ASP A 181 -11.36 12.11 3.02
N LEU A 182 -11.79 12.26 1.76
CA LEU A 182 -12.52 11.22 1.05
C LEU A 182 -11.68 9.96 0.89
N ALA A 183 -10.41 10.09 0.51
CA ALA A 183 -9.47 8.98 0.40
C ALA A 183 -9.19 8.30 1.76
N ARG A 184 -9.02 9.08 2.83
CA ARG A 184 -8.85 8.56 4.20
C ARG A 184 -10.05 7.70 4.62
N TRP A 185 -11.26 8.23 4.45
CA TRP A 185 -12.47 7.51 4.82
C TRP A 185 -12.70 6.27 3.94
N LEU A 186 -12.59 6.40 2.61
CA LEU A 186 -12.76 5.28 1.67
C LEU A 186 -11.78 4.14 1.93
N THR A 187 -10.58 4.45 2.45
CA THR A 187 -9.57 3.45 2.82
C THR A 187 -9.70 2.96 4.26
N GLY A 188 -10.76 3.31 4.99
CA GLY A 188 -11.07 2.80 6.33
C GLY A 188 -10.19 3.38 7.45
N ARG A 189 -9.61 4.57 7.26
CA ARG A 189 -8.68 5.22 8.20
C ARG A 189 -9.33 6.36 9.00
N GLY A 190 -10.60 6.17 9.31
CA GLY A 190 -11.39 7.07 10.14
C GLY A 190 -12.30 8.01 9.35
N GLU A 191 -13.22 8.62 10.09
CA GLU A 191 -14.14 9.64 9.58
C GLU A 191 -13.45 11.00 9.50
N SER A 192 -14.05 11.92 8.75
CA SER A 192 -13.66 13.33 8.76
C SER A 192 -14.91 14.21 8.91
N PRO A 193 -14.89 15.23 9.78
CA PRO A 193 -15.99 16.17 9.92
C PRO A 193 -16.20 17.04 8.67
N LEU A 194 -15.26 17.01 7.72
CA LEU A 194 -15.33 17.73 6.44
C LEU A 194 -16.06 16.95 5.35
N LEU A 195 -16.44 15.70 5.62
CA LEU A 195 -17.22 14.88 4.71
C LEU A 195 -18.71 14.97 5.02
N HIS A 196 -19.52 15.06 3.98
CA HIS A 196 -20.96 15.21 4.10
C HIS A 196 -21.71 14.29 3.14
N THR A 197 -22.78 13.66 3.63
CA THR A 197 -23.74 12.94 2.81
C THR A 197 -24.89 13.90 2.41
N PRO A 198 -25.54 13.70 1.25
CA PRO A 198 -26.69 14.50 0.84
C PRO A 198 -27.85 14.49 1.86
N THR A 199 -27.99 13.40 2.61
CA THR A 199 -29.04 13.20 3.62
C THR A 199 -28.65 13.73 5.00
N GLY A 200 -27.37 14.06 5.23
CA GLY A 200 -26.83 14.42 6.56
C GLY A 200 -26.67 13.23 7.51
N GLU A 201 -26.83 12.01 7.02
CA GLU A 201 -26.60 10.79 7.78
C GLU A 201 -25.10 10.57 8.05
N PRO A 202 -24.74 9.95 9.20
CA PRO A 202 -23.36 9.57 9.49
C PRO A 202 -22.79 8.66 8.41
N LEU A 203 -21.49 8.82 8.14
CA LEU A 203 -20.78 7.95 7.21
C LEU A 203 -20.69 6.52 7.77
N PRO A 204 -20.91 5.48 6.96
CA PRO A 204 -20.68 4.12 7.41
C PRO A 204 -19.19 3.90 7.70
N ALA A 205 -18.91 3.12 8.74
CA ALA A 205 -17.57 2.64 9.02
C ALA A 205 -17.13 1.67 7.93
N LEU A 206 -15.99 1.95 7.30
CA LEU A 206 -15.38 1.09 6.29
C LEU A 206 -14.21 0.33 6.92
N SER A 207 -14.05 -0.95 6.55
CA SER A 207 -12.87 -1.71 6.95
C SER A 207 -11.61 -1.16 6.29
N PRO A 208 -10.44 -1.25 6.95
CA PRO A 208 -9.18 -0.83 6.35
C PRO A 208 -8.95 -1.47 4.98
N TRP A 209 -8.62 -0.64 4.00
CA TRP A 209 -8.20 -1.08 2.68
C TRP A 209 -6.68 -1.25 2.64
N LEU A 210 -6.24 -2.42 2.18
CA LEU A 210 -4.86 -2.95 2.25
C LEU A 210 -4.41 -3.34 3.66
#